data_AF-A0A4U2MAD3-F1
#
_entry.id   AF-A0A4U2MAD3-F1
#
_cell.length_a   1.000
_cell.length_b   1.000
_cell.length_c   1.000
_cell.angle_alpha   90.00
_cell.angle_beta   90.00
_cell.angle_gamma   90.00
#
_symmetry.space_group_name_H-M   'P 1'
#
loop_
_entity.id
_entity.type
_entity.pdbx_description
1 polymer ?
#
loop_
_entity_poly.entity_id
_entity_poly.type
_entity_poly.pdbx_seq_one_letter_code
_entity_poly.pdbx_strand_id
1 'polypeptide(L)' 'PGAKAPKLVTEEMIKSMEPGSVVVDIAIDQGGIFETTDRITTHDNPTYEKHGVVHYAVANMPGAVPRTSTLALTNV' A
#
# COMPACT_ATOMS: atom_id res chain seq x y z
N PRO A 1 10.67 16.73 -7.45
CA PRO A 1 9.45 15.96 -7.76
C PRO A 1 9.83 14.51 -8.09
N GLY A 2 9.43 13.56 -7.23
CA GLY A 2 9.92 12.17 -7.26
C GLY A 2 9.44 11.40 -8.48
N ALA A 3 10.29 10.51 -8.99
CA ALA A 3 9.91 9.56 -10.04
C ALA A 3 8.79 8.64 -9.52
N LYS A 4 7.88 8.20 -10.41
CA LYS A 4 6.91 7.17 -10.09
C LYS A 4 7.62 5.96 -9.47
N ALA A 5 7.01 5.35 -8.46
CA ALA A 5 7.53 4.12 -7.88
C ALA A 5 7.69 3.08 -9.00
N PRO A 6 8.85 2.40 -9.08
CA PRO A 6 9.04 1.33 -10.04
C PRO A 6 8.13 0.14 -9.68
N LYS A 7 7.61 -0.54 -10.70
CA LYS A 7 6.91 -1.81 -10.53
C LYS A 7 7.94 -2.92 -10.35
N LEU A 8 8.16 -3.35 -9.11
CA LEU A 8 9.17 -4.35 -8.78
C LEU A 8 8.58 -5.74 -8.57
N VAL A 9 7.33 -5.80 -8.14
CA VAL A 9 6.63 -7.07 -7.93
C VAL A 9 5.61 -7.24 -9.05
N THR A 10 5.86 -8.21 -9.91
CA THR A 10 5.03 -8.47 -11.07
C THR A 10 3.72 -9.15 -10.69
N GLU A 11 2.73 -9.08 -11.57
CA GLU A 11 1.47 -9.78 -11.36
C GLU A 11 1.66 -11.31 -11.25
N GLU A 12 2.60 -11.87 -12.01
CA GLU A 12 2.92 -13.30 -11.93
C GLU A 12 3.54 -13.69 -10.58
N MET A 13 4.33 -12.81 -9.95
CA MET A 13 4.82 -13.02 -8.59
C MET A 13 3.70 -13.00 -7.56
N ILE A 14 2.65 -12.21 -7.76
CA ILE A 14 1.49 -12.16 -6.86
C ILE A 14 0.61 -13.42 -7.03
N LYS A 15 0.39 -13.86 -8.27
CA LYS A 15 -0.39 -15.08 -8.55
C LYS A 15 0.25 -16.35 -7.97
N SER A 16 1.56 -16.36 -7.79
CA SER A 16 2.28 -17.50 -7.20
C SER A 16 2.26 -17.51 -5.67
N MET A 17 1.72 -16.48 -5.02
CA MET A 17 1.56 -16.44 -3.57
C MET A 17 0.45 -17.40 -3.10
N GLU A 18 0.56 -17.86 -1.86
CA GLU A 18 -0.48 -18.69 -1.25
C GLU A 18 -1.77 -17.88 -1.03
N PRO A 19 -2.96 -18.46 -1.31
CA PRO A 19 -4.23 -17.79 -1.02
C PRO A 19 -4.35 -17.39 0.45
N GLY A 20 -4.84 -16.17 0.69
CA GLY A 20 -4.89 -15.55 2.02
C GLY A 20 -3.62 -14.77 2.39
N SER A 21 -2.56 -14.81 1.57
CA SER A 21 -1.40 -13.94 1.74
C SER A 21 -1.80 -12.46 1.71
N VAL A 22 -1.01 -11.62 2.38
CA VAL A 22 -1.25 -10.17 2.49
C VAL A 22 -0.09 -9.40 1.90
N VAL A 23 -0.39 -8.41 1.06
CA VAL A 23 0.58 -7.43 0.56
C VAL A 23 0.19 -6.01 1.01
N VAL A 24 1.19 -5.23 1.40
CA VAL A 24 1.02 -3.87 1.92
C VAL A 24 1.85 -2.92 1.05
N ASP A 25 1.19 -2.08 0.25
CA ASP A 25 1.85 -1.15 -0.67
C ASP A 25 1.93 0.26 -0.08
N ILE A 26 3.03 0.56 0.62
CA ILE A 26 3.25 1.87 1.25
C ILE A 26 3.54 2.96 0.22
N ALA A 27 4.14 2.61 -0.92
CA ALA A 27 4.50 3.57 -1.97
C ALA A 27 3.32 3.89 -2.89
N ILE A 28 2.09 3.55 -2.50
CA ILE A 28 0.90 3.78 -3.31
C ILE A 28 0.69 5.27 -3.64
N ASP A 29 1.10 6.16 -2.73
CA ASP A 29 1.10 7.62 -2.92
C ASP A 29 2.00 8.09 -4.07
N GLN A 30 2.89 7.22 -4.59
CA GLN A 30 3.79 7.47 -5.71
C GLN A 30 3.57 6.50 -6.89
N GLY A 31 2.44 5.79 -6.91
CA GLY A 31 2.05 4.88 -7.99
C GLY A 31 2.21 3.39 -7.69
N GLY A 32 2.67 3.03 -6.48
CA GLY A 32 2.71 1.66 -5.95
C GLY A 32 3.79 0.76 -6.55
N ILE A 33 4.29 -0.19 -5.75
CA ILE A 33 5.38 -1.11 -6.13
C ILE A 33 4.86 -2.36 -6.86
N PHE A 34 3.65 -2.81 -6.55
CA PHE A 34 3.06 -4.01 -7.13
C PHE A 34 2.32 -3.68 -8.43
N GLU A 35 2.44 -4.51 -9.46
CA GLU A 35 1.66 -4.37 -10.69
C GLU A 35 0.16 -4.60 -10.45
N THR A 36 -0.18 -5.40 -9.44
CA THR A 36 -1.56 -5.75 -9.10
C THR A 36 -2.28 -4.69 -8.29
N THR A 37 -1.55 -3.78 -7.62
CA THR A 37 -2.16 -2.65 -6.91
C THR A 37 -2.73 -1.66 -7.91
N ASP A 38 -4.02 -1.80 -8.22
CA ASP A 38 -4.71 -1.03 -9.26
C ASP A 38 -5.57 0.12 -8.72
N ARG A 39 -5.73 0.20 -7.40
CA ARG A 39 -6.49 1.26 -6.73
C ARG A 39 -5.95 1.54 -5.34
N ILE A 40 -6.19 2.77 -4.89
CA ILE A 40 -5.98 3.21 -3.50
C ILE A 40 -7.18 2.77 -2.66
N THR A 41 -6.92 2.43 -1.41
CA THR A 41 -7.94 2.12 -0.39
C THR A 41 -7.98 3.21 0.69
N THR A 42 -9.03 3.23 1.50
CA THR A 42 -9.19 4.19 2.59
C THR A 42 -9.18 3.49 3.94
N HIS A 43 -9.03 4.23 5.03
CA HIS A 43 -9.14 3.61 6.37
C HIS A 43 -10.49 2.94 6.61
N ASP A 44 -11.59 3.45 6.03
CA ASP A 44 -12.93 2.85 6.15
C ASP A 44 -13.08 1.56 5.33
N ASN A 45 -12.36 1.45 4.21
CA ASN A 45 -12.33 0.25 3.36
C ASN A 45 -10.88 -0.07 2.97
N PRO A 46 -10.10 -0.68 3.88
CA PRO A 46 -8.64 -0.70 3.82
C PRO A 46 -8.04 -1.79 2.92
N THR A 47 -8.86 -2.76 2.50
CA THR A 47 -8.38 -3.94 1.79
C THR A 47 -9.29 -4.36 0.65
N TYR A 48 -8.71 -5.04 -0.33
CA TYR A 48 -9.43 -5.81 -1.33
C TYR A 48 -8.64 -7.07 -1.65
N GLU A 49 -9.27 -8.05 -2.29
CA GLU A 49 -8.61 -9.28 -2.71
C GLU A 49 -8.39 -9.29 -4.23
N LYS A 50 -7.22 -9.76 -4.65
CA LYS A 50 -6.89 -10.00 -6.06
C LYS A 50 -5.99 -11.21 -6.16
N HIS A 51 -6.35 -12.17 -7.02
CA HIS A 51 -5.64 -13.45 -7.18
C HIS A 51 -5.52 -14.27 -5.88
N GLY A 52 -6.50 -14.20 -4.98
CA GLY A 52 -6.43 -14.85 -3.68
C GLY A 52 -5.56 -14.12 -2.65
N VAL A 53 -4.98 -12.97 -3.00
CA VAL A 53 -4.08 -12.19 -2.14
C VAL A 53 -4.76 -10.91 -1.69
N VAL A 54 -4.74 -10.66 -0.38
CA VAL A 54 -5.29 -9.45 0.23
C VAL A 54 -4.32 -8.30 0.01
N HIS A 55 -4.79 -7.25 -0.65
CA HIS A 55 -4.05 -6.02 -0.90
C HIS A 55 -4.48 -4.95 0.09
N TYR A 56 -3.53 -4.40 0.82
CA TYR A 56 -3.68 -3.19 1.62
C TYR A 56 -2.93 -2.05 0.92
N ALA A 57 -3.67 -1.04 0.48
CA ALA A 57 -3.13 0.06 -0.33
C ALA A 57 -3.64 1.41 0.20
N VAL A 58 -3.69 1.57 1.53
CA VAL A 58 -4.18 2.78 2.18
C VAL A 58 -3.12 3.86 2.08
N ALA A 59 -3.48 4.96 1.42
CA ALA A 59 -2.67 6.17 1.34
C ALA A 59 -2.55 6.85 2.71
N ASN A 60 -1.47 7.62 2.93
CA ASN A 60 -1.30 8.42 4.15
C ASN A 60 -1.49 7.62 5.47
N MET A 61 -0.87 6.44 5.57
CA MET A 61 -0.92 5.60 6.79
C MET A 61 -0.60 6.34 8.10
N PRO A 62 0.31 7.33 8.17
CA PRO A 62 0.54 8.11 9.39
C PRO A 62 -0.73 8.79 9.92
N GLY A 63 -1.72 9.09 9.06
CA GLY A 63 -3.01 9.65 9.47
C GLY A 63 -3.76 8.80 10.51
N ALA A 64 -3.48 7.50 10.61
CA ALA A 64 -4.06 6.63 11.63
C ALA A 64 -3.58 6.93 13.07
N VAL A 65 -2.41 7.60 13.22
CA VAL A 65 -1.80 7.90 14.51
C VAL A 65 -1.48 9.40 14.64
N PRO A 66 -2.49 10.28 14.58
CA PRO A 66 -2.30 11.71 14.32
C PRO A 66 -1.43 12.40 15.37
N ARG A 67 -1.57 12.08 16.66
CA ARG A 67 -0.74 12.67 17.73
C ARG A 67 0.75 12.36 17.52
N THR A 68 1.07 11.08 17.30
CA THR A 68 2.46 10.64 17.08
C THR A 68 3.02 11.20 15.78
N SER A 69 2.21 11.21 14.72
CA SER A 69 2.62 11.77 13.43
C SER A 69 2.85 13.27 13.48
N THR A 70 2.01 14.03 14.20
CA THR A 70 2.26 15.46 14.43
C THR A 70 3.58 15.66 15.17
N LEU A 71 3.82 14.94 16.27
CA LEU A 71 5.09 15.04 17.01
C LEU A 71 6.30 14.72 16.11
N ALA A 72 6.22 13.66 15.31
CA ALA A 72 7.28 13.27 14.38
C ALA A 72 7.49 14.27 13.23
N LEU A 73 6.42 14.89 12.74
CA LEU A 73 6.50 15.90 11.69
C LEU A 73 7.08 17.23 12.21
N THR A 74 6.70 17.63 13.43
CA THR A 74 7.11 18.91 14.01
C THR A 74 8.44 18.85 14.77
N ASN A 75 9.01 17.65 14.99
CA ASN A 75 10.28 17.44 15.70
C ASN A 75 10.36 18.20 17.05
N VAL A 76 9.29 18.12 17.85
CA VAL A 76 9.28 18.62 19.24
C VAL A 76 9.73 17.53 20.20
#